data_AF-I9AP87-F1
#
_entry.id   AF-I9AP87-F1
#
_cell.length_a   1.000
_cell.length_b   1.000
_cell.length_c   1.000
_cell.angle_alpha   90.00
_cell.angle_beta   90.00
_cell.angle_gamma   90.00
#
_symmetry.space_group_name_H-M   'P 1'
#
loop_
_entity.id
_entity.type
_entity.pdbx_description
1 polymer ?
#
loop_
_entity_poly.entity_id
_entity_poly.type
_entity_poly.pdbx_seq_one_letter_code
_entity_poly.pdbx_strand_id
1 'polypeptide(L)'
;MKLDYIALFLVLFFLAACGSKSSSLDMVDDNALPAEETFKDIDLANNLKDCGKPLLLSDIVKDVEYVKLETQDSILVGDIKQLKRTEQYIFIYSRRQNHIMMFDKSGKFIRRIGRVGQGPGEMSNIQSFTTNDNRVFIYPLSRSSSFMIYDTQNNDFIKEVSLKYPVSVNDKIDIMDDCLIYYPGIIYFPGNKEGFISACVINTDGQIVREQVPEMPVEAKKIDMAIDPDISWNYQGKSNIYSLINDTIYGITCDSIFPRYHLSLGKYKLPPEKYNFCNNLDLGDFILIKSVCETKDYLLFSYWFNCKMWFSRYDKNKDKIDSWEQVPFEVRYWMIRDAPGVTNDIDGTQSFRGNNNMKDVGENCFCFVITPDNLDQVRRNVTEAKVKFPEKQAELLKLLDEMGEDDNPIIAFYKLKD
;
A
#
# COMPACT_ATOMS: atom_id res chain seq x y z
N MET A 1 65.44 -3.60 44.99
CA MET A 1 65.61 -2.34 44.23
C MET A 1 64.42 -2.21 43.29
N LYS A 2 63.85 -1.01 43.20
CA LYS A 2 62.53 -0.68 42.62
C LYS A 2 62.41 -0.96 41.11
N LEU A 3 61.14 -1.25 40.73
CA LEU A 3 60.38 -0.94 39.51
C LEU A 3 61.10 -0.88 38.15
N ASP A 4 60.54 -1.56 37.13
CA ASP A 4 59.74 -0.87 36.10
C ASP A 4 58.96 -1.83 35.18
N TYR A 5 57.98 -1.25 34.50
CA TYR A 5 56.71 -1.80 34.03
C TYR A 5 56.67 -2.10 32.50
N ILE A 6 55.60 -2.81 32.09
CA ILE A 6 54.92 -2.80 30.77
C ILE A 6 55.49 -3.70 29.65
N ALA A 7 54.75 -4.76 29.26
CA ALA A 7 53.84 -4.74 28.10
C ALA A 7 53.28 -6.12 27.69
N LEU A 8 51.97 -6.10 27.38
CA LEU A 8 51.25 -6.85 26.35
C LEU A 8 50.96 -8.37 26.47
N PHE A 9 49.67 -8.59 26.75
CA PHE A 9 48.66 -9.21 25.86
C PHE A 9 48.54 -10.74 25.72
N LEU A 10 47.26 -11.13 25.83
CA LEU A 10 46.55 -12.18 25.09
C LEU A 10 46.67 -13.62 25.61
N VAL A 11 45.52 -14.18 26.03
CA VAL A 11 44.80 -15.25 25.32
C VAL A 11 44.01 -16.17 26.29
N LEU A 12 42.73 -16.40 25.94
CA LEU A 12 41.84 -17.53 26.26
C LEU A 12 41.32 -17.72 27.69
N PHE A 13 40.00 -17.51 27.85
CA PHE A 13 39.19 -18.46 28.61
C PHE A 13 38.04 -18.99 27.73
N PHE A 14 38.13 -20.28 27.46
CA PHE A 14 37.12 -21.12 26.83
C PHE A 14 35.92 -21.31 27.78
N LEU A 15 34.73 -21.17 27.20
CA LEU A 15 33.49 -21.93 27.40
C LEU A 15 33.39 -22.85 28.63
N ALA A 16 32.43 -22.55 29.51
CA ALA A 16 31.72 -23.55 30.29
C ALA A 16 30.32 -23.05 30.66
N ALA A 17 29.30 -23.56 29.98
CA ALA A 17 27.96 -23.76 30.57
C ALA A 17 27.12 -24.67 29.64
N CYS A 18 27.18 -25.98 29.88
CA CYS A 18 26.14 -26.90 29.44
C CYS A 18 24.86 -26.62 30.24
N GLY A 19 23.81 -26.18 29.55
CA GLY A 19 22.47 -26.05 30.10
C GLY A 19 21.78 -27.41 30.24
N SER A 20 21.24 -27.68 31.42
CA SER A 20 20.33 -28.79 31.72
C SER A 20 18.98 -28.59 31.03
N LYS A 21 18.48 -29.61 30.34
CA LYS A 21 17.12 -29.69 29.81
C LYS A 21 16.10 -29.79 30.96
N SER A 22 15.16 -28.86 31.03
CA SER A 22 13.85 -29.07 31.63
C SER A 22 12.78 -28.89 30.55
N SER A 23 11.97 -29.92 30.37
CA SER A 23 10.82 -29.96 29.47
C SER A 23 9.65 -29.15 30.03
N SER A 24 9.25 -28.09 29.33
CA SER A 24 7.91 -27.51 29.39
C SER A 24 7.41 -27.32 27.96
N LEU A 25 6.15 -27.69 27.70
CA LEU A 25 5.48 -27.45 26.42
C LEU A 25 5.46 -25.94 26.15
N ASP A 26 6.19 -25.50 25.13
CA ASP A 26 6.04 -24.15 24.60
C ASP A 26 4.88 -24.14 23.60
N MET A 27 3.90 -23.29 23.90
CA MET A 27 2.93 -22.82 22.92
C MET A 27 3.71 -22.05 21.85
N VAL A 28 3.48 -22.40 20.58
CA VAL A 28 4.09 -21.73 19.44
C VAL A 28 3.56 -20.30 19.40
N ASP A 29 4.45 -19.35 19.71
CA ASP A 29 4.26 -17.94 19.44
C ASP A 29 4.53 -17.71 17.94
N ASP A 30 3.46 -17.58 17.16
CA ASP A 30 3.51 -17.31 15.70
C ASP A 30 3.97 -15.86 15.38
N ASN A 31 4.40 -15.07 16.38
CA ASN A 31 4.89 -13.69 16.18
C ASN A 31 6.42 -13.58 16.07
N ALA A 32 7.16 -14.68 15.90
CA ALA A 32 8.56 -14.59 15.56
C ALA A 32 8.72 -13.92 14.18
N LEU A 33 9.31 -12.73 14.15
CA LEU A 33 9.74 -12.07 12.91
C LEU A 33 10.45 -13.11 12.02
N PRO A 34 10.03 -13.29 10.75
CA PRO A 34 10.65 -14.31 9.90
C PRO A 34 12.16 -14.07 9.83
N ALA A 35 12.93 -15.16 9.79
CA ALA A 35 14.37 -15.14 9.51
C ALA A 35 14.71 -14.09 8.43
N GLU A 36 15.79 -13.33 8.63
CA GLU A 36 16.22 -12.24 7.72
C GLU A 36 16.00 -12.65 6.26
N GLU A 37 15.03 -12.01 5.60
CA GLU A 37 14.79 -12.23 4.18
C GLU A 37 16.08 -11.89 3.44
N THR A 38 16.69 -12.90 2.83
CA THR A 38 17.85 -12.68 1.98
C THR A 38 17.43 -11.84 0.78
N PHE A 39 18.17 -10.77 0.51
CA PHE A 39 17.99 -9.94 -0.68
C PHE A 39 17.96 -10.80 -1.96
N LYS A 40 16.93 -10.62 -2.80
CA LYS A 40 16.76 -11.39 -4.06
C LYS A 40 16.71 -10.50 -5.29
N ASP A 41 17.18 -11.04 -6.42
CA ASP A 41 17.04 -10.41 -7.73
C ASP A 41 15.82 -11.00 -8.46
N ILE A 42 14.88 -10.14 -8.86
CA ILE A 42 13.68 -10.49 -9.63
C ILE A 42 13.90 -10.03 -11.07
N ASP A 43 14.26 -10.95 -11.94
CA ASP A 43 14.48 -10.69 -13.36
C ASP A 43 13.16 -10.56 -14.14
N LEU A 44 12.50 -9.41 -14.01
CA LEU A 44 11.25 -9.14 -14.69
C LEU A 44 11.45 -9.02 -16.21
N ALA A 45 12.56 -8.40 -16.64
CA ALA A 45 12.84 -8.09 -18.04
C ALA A 45 12.94 -9.33 -18.94
N ASN A 46 13.52 -10.41 -18.43
CA ASN A 46 13.65 -11.67 -19.18
C ASN A 46 12.45 -12.62 -18.99
N ASN A 47 11.48 -12.26 -18.15
CA ASN A 47 10.27 -13.04 -17.89
C ASN A 47 8.99 -12.38 -18.44
N LEU A 48 9.12 -11.56 -19.50
CA LEU A 48 8.01 -10.93 -20.23
C LEU A 48 7.40 -11.85 -21.29
N LYS A 49 6.97 -13.04 -20.87
CA LYS A 49 6.28 -14.00 -21.74
C LYS A 49 4.99 -14.45 -21.08
N ASP A 50 3.89 -14.36 -21.84
CA ASP A 50 2.61 -14.87 -21.39
C ASP A 50 2.71 -16.37 -21.05
N CYS A 51 2.27 -16.73 -19.85
CA CYS A 51 2.35 -18.09 -19.35
C CYS A 51 1.21 -19.01 -19.83
N GLY A 52 0.19 -18.46 -20.51
CA GLY A 52 -0.97 -19.18 -21.04
C GLY A 52 -1.96 -19.70 -19.99
N LYS A 53 -1.75 -19.38 -18.71
CA LYS A 53 -2.63 -19.78 -17.60
C LYS A 53 -3.68 -18.69 -17.34
N PRO A 54 -4.85 -19.02 -16.77
CA PRO A 54 -5.78 -17.99 -16.31
C PRO A 54 -5.16 -17.21 -15.12
N LEU A 55 -5.38 -15.89 -15.11
CA LEU A 55 -5.03 -15.03 -13.98
C LEU A 55 -6.25 -14.87 -13.08
N LEU A 56 -6.29 -15.65 -12.00
CA LEU A 56 -7.44 -15.76 -11.11
C LEU A 56 -7.21 -15.02 -9.79
N LEU A 57 -8.24 -14.38 -9.26
CA LEU A 57 -8.18 -13.68 -7.99
C LEU A 57 -7.96 -14.65 -6.82
N SER A 58 -8.54 -15.85 -6.92
CA SER A 58 -8.37 -16.92 -5.92
C SER A 58 -6.95 -17.47 -5.80
N ASP A 59 -6.01 -17.04 -6.66
CA ASP A 59 -4.59 -17.34 -6.48
C ASP A 59 -3.97 -16.54 -5.33
N ILE A 60 -4.46 -15.33 -5.06
CA ILE A 60 -3.92 -14.41 -4.04
C ILE A 60 -4.92 -14.05 -2.93
N VAL A 61 -6.22 -14.22 -3.16
CA VAL A 61 -7.28 -13.97 -2.18
C VAL A 61 -7.74 -15.29 -1.56
N LYS A 62 -7.95 -15.29 -0.24
CA LYS A 62 -8.45 -16.44 0.52
C LYS A 62 -9.94 -16.38 0.83
N ASP A 63 -10.49 -15.18 1.00
CA ASP A 63 -11.86 -14.97 1.45
C ASP A 63 -12.35 -13.57 1.04
N VAL A 64 -13.67 -13.39 1.01
CA VAL A 64 -14.33 -12.10 0.84
C VAL A 64 -15.38 -11.90 1.94
N GLU A 65 -15.42 -10.71 2.52
CA GLU A 65 -16.39 -10.30 3.54
C GLU A 65 -17.20 -9.10 3.06
N TYR A 66 -18.52 -9.16 3.20
CA TYR A 66 -19.41 -8.08 2.79
C TYR A 66 -19.89 -7.30 4.00
N VAL A 67 -19.80 -5.97 3.94
CA VAL A 67 -20.28 -5.07 4.99
C VAL A 67 -21.25 -4.08 4.37
N LYS A 68 -22.53 -4.18 4.72
CA LYS A 68 -23.54 -3.16 4.38
C LYS A 68 -23.42 -2.03 5.40
N LEU A 69 -23.08 -0.83 4.92
CA LEU A 69 -23.00 0.34 5.80
C LEU A 69 -24.41 0.78 6.22
N GLU A 70 -24.55 1.20 7.48
CA GLU A 70 -25.78 1.75 8.01
C GLU A 70 -26.24 2.98 7.21
N THR A 71 -27.50 2.99 6.77
CA THR A 71 -28.11 4.10 6.04
C THR A 71 -28.99 4.93 6.96
N GLN A 72 -28.73 6.23 7.06
CA GLN A 72 -29.68 7.24 7.54
C GLN A 72 -29.40 8.55 6.81
N ASP A 73 -30.40 9.44 6.68
CA ASP A 73 -30.28 10.74 6.00
C ASP A 73 -29.08 11.58 6.48
N SER A 74 -28.73 11.45 7.77
CA SER A 74 -27.62 12.18 8.39
C SER A 74 -26.25 11.54 8.17
N ILE A 75 -26.15 10.33 7.62
CA ILE A 75 -24.91 9.55 7.47
C ILE A 75 -24.72 9.02 6.05
N LEU A 76 -25.21 9.71 5.04
CA LEU A 76 -25.02 9.31 3.65
C LEU A 76 -23.53 9.38 3.25
N VAL A 77 -23.04 8.30 2.66
CA VAL A 77 -21.68 8.14 2.16
C VAL A 77 -21.66 8.51 0.68
N GLY A 78 -21.04 9.65 0.38
CA GLY A 78 -20.84 10.09 -1.02
C GLY A 78 -19.69 9.37 -1.72
N ASP A 79 -19.24 9.91 -2.86
CA ASP A 79 -18.09 9.46 -3.65
C ASP A 79 -16.84 9.19 -2.78
N ILE A 80 -16.61 7.91 -2.43
CA ILE A 80 -15.53 7.48 -1.54
C ILE A 80 -14.18 7.84 -2.19
N LYS A 81 -13.40 8.67 -1.50
CA LYS A 81 -12.04 9.04 -1.88
C LYS A 81 -11.02 8.09 -1.27
N GLN A 82 -11.26 7.70 -0.02
CA GLN A 82 -10.38 6.82 0.70
C GLN A 82 -11.16 5.98 1.71
N LEU A 83 -10.77 4.72 1.81
CA LEU A 83 -11.29 3.76 2.77
C LEU A 83 -10.12 3.12 3.50
N LYS A 84 -10.21 3.03 4.83
CA LYS A 84 -9.29 2.29 5.67
C LYS A 84 -10.04 1.35 6.61
N ARG A 85 -9.47 0.19 6.87
CA ARG A 85 -9.99 -0.86 7.75
C ARG A 85 -8.89 -1.20 8.76
N THR A 86 -9.31 -1.38 9.99
CA THR A 86 -8.49 -1.75 11.14
C THR A 86 -9.10 -3.00 11.76
N GLU A 87 -8.49 -3.52 12.83
CA GLU A 87 -9.03 -4.66 13.55
C GLU A 87 -10.48 -4.38 13.99
N GLN A 88 -10.74 -3.19 14.54
CA GLN A 88 -12.05 -2.85 15.13
C GLN A 88 -12.96 -2.00 14.25
N TYR A 89 -12.43 -1.23 13.30
CA TYR A 89 -13.20 -0.18 12.64
C TYR A 89 -12.98 -0.07 11.14
N ILE A 90 -13.96 0.54 10.46
CA ILE A 90 -13.91 0.98 9.07
C ILE A 90 -14.01 2.51 9.04
N PHE A 91 -13.11 3.15 8.31
CA PHE A 91 -13.03 4.60 8.16
C PHE A 91 -13.20 4.97 6.69
N ILE A 92 -14.07 5.94 6.42
CA ILE A 92 -14.40 6.38 5.08
C ILE A 92 -14.27 7.90 5.00
N TYR A 93 -13.53 8.35 4.00
CA TYR A 93 -13.52 9.74 3.58
C TYR A 93 -14.19 9.83 2.20
N SER A 94 -15.29 10.58 2.12
CA SER A 94 -16.01 10.85 0.86
C SER A 94 -15.77 12.28 0.38
N ARG A 95 -15.78 12.46 -0.94
CA ARG A 95 -15.57 13.76 -1.59
C ARG A 95 -16.57 14.80 -1.07
N ARG A 96 -16.10 16.03 -0.85
CA ARG A 96 -16.88 17.17 -0.34
C ARG A 96 -17.36 17.03 1.12
N GLN A 97 -16.94 16.00 1.85
CA GLN A 97 -17.16 15.89 3.29
C GLN A 97 -15.87 16.24 4.02
N ASN A 98 -15.87 17.29 4.85
CA ASN A 98 -14.65 17.69 5.58
C ASN A 98 -14.48 16.91 6.90
N HIS A 99 -14.84 15.64 6.91
CA HIS A 99 -14.73 14.73 8.05
C HIS A 99 -14.57 13.30 7.56
N ILE A 100 -14.07 12.43 8.44
CA ILE A 100 -13.97 10.99 8.21
C ILE A 100 -15.13 10.32 8.94
N MET A 101 -15.86 9.45 8.28
CA MET A 101 -16.91 8.64 8.89
C MET A 101 -16.30 7.36 9.43
N MET A 102 -16.65 7.01 10.66
CA MET A 102 -16.18 5.83 11.37
C MET A 102 -17.35 4.88 11.62
N PHE A 103 -17.16 3.61 11.23
CA PHE A 103 -18.11 2.52 11.37
C PHE A 103 -17.47 1.36 12.13
N ASP A 104 -18.27 0.53 12.78
CA ASP A 104 -17.80 -0.77 13.27
C ASP A 104 -17.69 -1.78 12.13
N LYS A 105 -17.19 -2.98 12.44
CA LYS A 105 -17.02 -4.07 11.46
C LYS A 105 -18.33 -4.60 10.88
N SER A 106 -19.46 -4.39 11.55
CA SER A 106 -20.79 -4.76 11.05
C SER A 106 -21.36 -3.71 10.09
N GLY A 107 -20.70 -2.55 9.97
CA GLY A 107 -21.16 -1.44 9.14
C GLY A 107 -22.02 -0.44 9.90
N LYS A 108 -22.17 -0.57 11.22
CA LYS A 108 -22.92 0.39 12.04
C LYS A 108 -22.11 1.67 12.20
N PHE A 109 -22.76 2.81 12.03
CA PHE A 109 -22.13 4.11 12.19
C PHE A 109 -21.81 4.37 13.67
N ILE A 110 -20.59 4.84 13.92
CA ILE A 110 -20.11 5.20 15.25
C ILE A 110 -20.10 6.72 15.39
N ARG A 111 -19.34 7.42 14.54
CA ARG A 111 -19.14 8.88 14.62
C ARG A 111 -18.44 9.47 13.40
N ARG A 112 -18.35 10.79 13.37
CA ARG A 112 -17.46 11.55 12.49
C ARG A 112 -16.18 11.91 13.24
N ILE A 113 -15.04 11.84 12.56
CA ILE A 113 -13.73 12.24 13.04
C ILE A 113 -13.25 13.47 12.25
N GLY A 114 -12.57 14.38 12.96
CA GLY A 114 -12.16 15.69 12.44
C GLY A 114 -13.17 16.78 12.77
N ARG A 115 -12.70 18.04 12.80
CA ARG A 115 -13.49 19.23 13.11
C ARG A 115 -13.32 20.26 11.99
N VAL A 116 -14.42 20.83 11.52
CA VAL A 116 -14.39 21.79 10.41
C VAL A 116 -14.25 23.22 10.93
N GLY A 117 -13.27 23.96 10.43
CA GLY A 117 -13.06 25.36 10.82
C GLY A 117 -11.64 25.85 10.56
N GLN A 118 -11.19 26.83 11.35
CA GLN A 118 -9.88 27.50 11.21
C GLN A 118 -9.11 27.60 12.54
N GLY A 119 -9.71 27.17 13.64
CA GLY A 119 -9.05 27.13 14.95
C GLY A 119 -8.02 26.01 15.09
N PRO A 120 -7.29 25.98 16.22
CA PRO A 120 -6.44 24.84 16.56
C PRO A 120 -7.24 23.53 16.57
N GLY A 121 -6.77 22.51 15.86
CA GLY A 121 -7.49 21.24 15.76
C GLY A 121 -8.65 21.24 14.77
N GLU A 122 -8.81 22.28 13.95
CA GLU A 122 -9.82 22.35 12.89
C GLU A 122 -9.20 22.40 11.48
N MET A 123 -9.94 21.91 10.49
CA MET A 123 -9.52 21.85 9.09
C MET A 123 -10.64 22.26 8.13
N SER A 124 -10.28 22.78 6.96
CA SER A 124 -11.25 23.14 5.92
C SER A 124 -11.39 22.10 4.81
N ASN A 125 -10.45 21.16 4.73
CA ASN A 125 -10.36 20.14 3.70
C ASN A 125 -9.47 18.98 4.16
N ILE A 126 -9.69 17.81 3.57
CA ILE A 126 -8.89 16.61 3.77
C ILE A 126 -8.27 16.23 2.43
N GLN A 127 -6.96 16.07 2.39
CA GLN A 127 -6.24 15.49 1.26
C GLN A 127 -6.32 13.97 1.33
N SER A 128 -5.84 13.41 2.44
CA SER A 128 -5.82 11.98 2.73
C SER A 128 -5.84 11.75 4.24
N PHE A 129 -5.98 10.49 4.66
CA PHE A 129 -5.81 10.09 6.05
C PHE A 129 -5.17 8.71 6.18
N THR A 130 -4.64 8.41 7.36
CA THR A 130 -4.24 7.06 7.77
C THR A 130 -4.70 6.83 9.20
N THR A 131 -4.79 5.58 9.65
CA THR A 131 -5.41 5.26 10.94
C THR A 131 -4.97 3.91 11.47
N ASN A 132 -4.96 3.80 12.79
CA ASN A 132 -5.04 2.53 13.51
C ASN A 132 -6.30 2.55 14.41
N ASP A 133 -6.50 1.55 15.26
CA ASP A 133 -7.66 1.48 16.15
C ASP A 133 -7.76 2.68 17.12
N ASN A 134 -6.62 3.28 17.48
CA ASN A 134 -6.54 4.28 18.54
C ASN A 134 -6.50 5.72 18.00
N ARG A 135 -5.97 5.92 16.80
CA ARG A 135 -5.63 7.24 16.26
C ARG A 135 -5.98 7.36 14.79
N VAL A 136 -6.50 8.52 14.43
CA VAL A 136 -6.69 8.95 13.04
C VAL A 136 -5.74 10.10 12.74
N PHE A 137 -4.98 9.97 11.66
CA PHE A 137 -4.01 10.95 11.19
C PHE A 137 -4.54 11.55 9.89
N ILE A 138 -4.81 12.85 9.90
CA ILE A 138 -5.46 13.54 8.78
C ILE A 138 -4.47 14.52 8.14
N TYR A 139 -4.32 14.45 6.82
CA TYR A 139 -3.55 15.40 6.01
C TYR A 139 -4.49 16.49 5.50
N PRO A 140 -4.38 17.73 5.98
CA PRO A 140 -5.16 18.82 5.43
C PRO A 140 -4.59 19.22 4.07
N LEU A 141 -5.43 19.34 3.04
CA LEU A 141 -5.00 19.82 1.71
C LEU A 141 -4.41 21.24 1.77
N SER A 142 -4.86 22.06 2.72
CA SER A 142 -4.31 23.39 2.97
C SER A 142 -2.90 23.40 3.60
N ARG A 143 -2.39 22.26 4.08
CA ARG A 143 -1.13 22.14 4.83
C ARG A 143 -0.33 20.91 4.40
N SER A 144 0.37 21.01 3.28
CA SER A 144 1.14 19.90 2.69
C SER A 144 2.39 19.45 3.49
N SER A 145 2.66 20.07 4.65
CA SER A 145 3.84 19.79 5.49
C SER A 145 3.48 19.49 6.94
N SER A 146 2.22 19.15 7.23
CA SER A 146 1.80 18.69 8.55
C SER A 146 0.62 17.71 8.46
N PHE A 147 0.44 16.93 9.52
CA PHE A 147 -0.77 16.15 9.72
C PHE A 147 -1.31 16.35 11.13
N MET A 148 -2.61 16.15 11.27
CA MET A 148 -3.35 16.32 12.51
C MET A 148 -3.70 14.96 13.09
N ILE A 149 -3.48 14.76 14.39
CA ILE A 149 -3.78 13.51 15.08
C ILE A 149 -5.04 13.68 15.93
N TYR A 150 -5.99 12.76 15.75
CA TYR A 150 -7.20 12.68 16.55
C TYR A 150 -7.27 11.34 17.28
N ASP A 151 -7.88 11.35 18.46
CA ASP A 151 -8.24 10.13 19.19
C ASP A 151 -9.51 9.52 18.59
N THR A 152 -9.46 8.22 18.30
CA THR A 152 -10.58 7.49 17.69
C THR A 152 -11.78 7.35 18.63
N GLN A 153 -11.56 7.23 19.95
CA GLN A 153 -12.61 6.96 20.93
C GLN A 153 -13.49 8.17 21.22
N ASN A 154 -12.93 9.39 21.18
CA ASN A 154 -13.65 10.60 21.55
C ASN A 154 -13.61 11.74 20.52
N ASN A 155 -12.87 11.60 19.41
CA ASN A 155 -12.66 12.64 18.40
C ASN A 155 -11.99 13.91 18.97
N ASP A 156 -11.15 13.75 20.00
CA ASP A 156 -10.32 14.84 20.49
C ASP A 156 -9.11 15.03 19.61
N PHE A 157 -8.85 16.29 19.26
CA PHE A 157 -7.61 16.69 18.63
C PHE A 157 -6.48 16.55 19.66
N ILE A 158 -5.45 15.79 19.31
CA ILE A 158 -4.30 15.54 20.17
C ILE A 158 -3.21 16.57 19.89
N LYS A 159 -2.71 16.59 18.65
CA LYS A 159 -1.66 17.51 18.22
C LYS A 159 -1.56 17.58 16.69
N GLU A 160 -0.85 18.58 16.22
CA GLU A 160 -0.40 18.69 14.84
C GLU A 160 1.11 18.42 14.80
N VAL A 161 1.54 17.62 13.84
CA VAL A 161 2.95 17.23 13.66
C VAL A 161 3.44 17.77 12.33
N SER A 162 4.53 18.53 12.36
CA SER A 162 5.18 19.06 11.16
C SER A 162 6.13 18.03 10.56
N LEU A 163 6.07 17.90 9.24
CA LEU A 163 7.01 17.10 8.45
C LEU A 163 8.16 18.00 7.98
N LYS A 164 9.39 17.52 8.11
CA LYS A 164 10.59 18.23 7.61
C LYS A 164 10.55 18.42 6.11
N TYR A 165 10.02 17.43 5.39
CA TYR A 165 9.89 17.45 3.94
C TYR A 165 8.41 17.38 3.55
N PRO A 166 7.93 18.25 2.63
CA PRO A 166 6.57 18.14 2.11
C PRO A 166 6.42 16.84 1.32
N VAL A 167 5.20 16.34 1.26
CA VAL A 167 4.86 15.13 0.51
C VAL A 167 4.41 15.54 -0.89
N SER A 168 5.14 15.14 -1.93
CA SER A 168 4.86 15.55 -3.32
C SER A 168 4.37 14.41 -4.21
N VAL A 169 4.71 13.16 -3.89
CA VAL A 169 4.56 12.01 -4.80
C VAL A 169 3.60 10.94 -4.24
N ASN A 170 3.77 10.54 -2.97
CA ASN A 170 2.93 9.52 -2.32
C ASN A 170 2.45 10.01 -0.95
N ASP A 171 1.15 10.31 -0.84
CA ASP A 171 0.49 10.88 0.34
C ASP A 171 0.13 9.87 1.45
N LYS A 172 0.63 8.63 1.33
CA LYS A 172 0.48 7.60 2.36
C LYS A 172 1.45 7.85 3.52
N ILE A 173 0.96 7.62 4.74
CA ILE A 173 1.78 7.36 5.91
C ILE A 173 1.42 5.99 6.47
N ASP A 174 2.46 5.22 6.76
CA ASP A 174 2.33 3.95 7.46
C ASP A 174 2.55 4.18 8.96
N ILE A 175 1.64 3.64 9.76
CA ILE A 175 1.70 3.70 11.21
C ILE A 175 2.31 2.40 11.70
N MET A 176 3.32 2.51 12.54
CA MET A 176 3.88 1.41 13.33
C MET A 176 3.73 1.77 14.81
N ASP A 177 4.01 0.82 15.70
CA ASP A 177 3.78 1.00 17.14
C ASP A 177 4.53 2.23 17.71
N ASP A 178 5.80 2.40 17.34
CA ASP A 178 6.68 3.44 17.89
C ASP A 178 7.07 4.54 16.89
N CYS A 179 6.67 4.43 15.63
CA CYS A 179 7.08 5.36 14.58
C CYS A 179 6.04 5.50 13.46
N LEU A 180 6.24 6.52 12.61
CA LEU A 180 5.51 6.70 11.37
C LEU A 180 6.49 6.67 10.20
N ILE A 181 6.02 6.22 9.04
CA ILE A 181 6.80 6.17 7.81
C ILE A 181 6.07 6.97 6.74
N TYR A 182 6.78 7.87 6.07
CA TYR A 182 6.24 8.66 4.96
C TYR A 182 7.20 8.74 3.78
N TYR A 183 6.66 9.11 2.62
CA TYR A 183 7.34 9.01 1.33
C TYR A 183 7.41 10.38 0.65
N PRO A 184 8.42 11.21 0.98
CA PRO A 184 8.48 12.57 0.47
C PRO A 184 8.52 12.65 -1.06
N GLY A 185 9.29 11.78 -1.71
CA GLY A 185 9.49 11.76 -3.15
C GLY A 185 10.42 12.88 -3.62
N ILE A 186 9.97 13.67 -4.61
CA ILE A 186 10.74 14.79 -5.16
C ILE A 186 10.80 15.94 -4.15
N ILE A 187 12.01 16.40 -3.82
CA ILE A 187 12.29 17.50 -2.92
C ILE A 187 13.01 18.63 -3.64
N TYR A 188 12.47 19.84 -3.50
CA TYR A 188 13.07 21.06 -4.02
C TYR A 188 13.95 21.72 -2.95
N PHE A 189 15.27 21.59 -3.10
CA PHE A 189 16.22 22.27 -2.23
C PHE A 189 16.47 23.72 -2.69
N PRO A 190 16.78 24.65 -1.76
CA PRO A 190 17.16 26.01 -2.10
C PRO A 190 18.30 26.03 -3.14
N GLY A 191 18.10 26.73 -4.26
CA GLY A 191 19.05 26.78 -5.38
C GLY A 191 18.77 25.82 -6.55
N ASN A 192 17.52 25.36 -6.71
CA ASN A 192 17.02 24.55 -7.84
C ASN A 192 17.76 23.21 -8.02
N LYS A 193 18.19 22.58 -6.93
CA LYS A 193 18.65 21.19 -6.97
C LYS A 193 17.51 20.30 -6.53
N GLU A 194 16.94 19.56 -7.48
CA GLU A 194 16.04 18.48 -7.16
C GLU A 194 16.83 17.38 -6.47
N GLY A 195 16.34 16.95 -5.31
CA GLY A 195 16.74 15.69 -4.72
C GLY A 195 15.53 14.80 -4.54
N PHE A 196 15.81 13.58 -4.10
CA PHE A 196 14.79 12.58 -3.92
C PHE A 196 14.96 11.89 -2.58
N ILE A 197 13.86 11.65 -1.88
CA ILE A 197 13.86 10.91 -0.63
C ILE A 197 12.76 9.87 -0.74
N SER A 198 13.14 8.60 -0.88
CA SER A 198 12.16 7.52 -1.07
C SER A 198 11.32 7.32 0.18
N ALA A 199 11.93 7.39 1.37
CA ALA A 199 11.20 7.20 2.62
C ALA A 199 11.88 7.88 3.81
N CYS A 200 11.08 8.27 4.79
CA CYS A 200 11.51 8.78 6.08
C CYS A 200 10.81 8.01 7.21
N VAL A 201 11.58 7.55 8.19
CA VAL A 201 11.08 7.06 9.47
C VAL A 201 11.12 8.22 10.45
N ILE A 202 9.97 8.58 11.02
CA ILE A 202 9.83 9.65 12.01
C ILE A 202 9.30 9.09 13.33
N ASN A 203 9.70 9.72 14.43
CA ASN A 203 9.05 9.50 15.71
C ASN A 203 7.68 10.18 15.76
N THR A 204 6.95 9.98 16.86
CA THR A 204 5.61 10.56 17.06
C THR A 204 5.57 12.09 17.12
N ASP A 205 6.73 12.76 17.20
CA ASP A 205 6.85 14.22 17.19
C ASP A 205 7.27 14.78 15.82
N GLY A 206 7.39 13.93 14.80
CA GLY A 206 7.76 14.32 13.44
C GLY A 206 9.26 14.48 13.21
N GLN A 207 10.08 14.14 14.21
CA GLN A 207 11.52 14.17 14.05
C GLN A 207 11.98 12.94 13.28
N ILE A 208 12.82 13.16 12.28
CA ILE A 208 13.36 12.09 11.46
C ILE A 208 14.39 11.29 12.27
N VAL A 209 14.15 9.99 12.33
CA VAL A 209 15.04 8.99 12.89
C VAL A 209 15.93 8.40 11.78
N ARG A 210 15.36 8.15 10.59
CA ARG A 210 16.07 7.59 9.43
C ARG A 210 15.50 8.11 8.11
N GLU A 211 16.34 8.19 7.09
CA GLU A 211 15.97 8.57 5.72
C GLU A 211 16.57 7.56 4.73
N GLN A 212 15.81 7.18 3.70
CA GLN A 212 16.35 6.57 2.49
C GLN A 212 16.48 7.68 1.44
N VAL A 213 17.71 7.92 1.00
CA VAL A 213 18.02 8.83 -0.09
C VAL A 213 18.67 8.01 -1.21
N PRO A 214 18.02 7.81 -2.37
CA PRO A 214 18.63 7.04 -3.45
C PRO A 214 19.71 7.86 -4.14
N GLU A 215 20.68 7.16 -4.74
CA GLU A 215 21.63 7.79 -5.62
C GLU A 215 20.94 8.21 -6.92
N MET A 216 20.74 9.52 -7.06
CA MET A 216 20.10 10.11 -8.23
C MET A 216 21.06 10.14 -9.44
N PRO A 217 20.66 9.59 -10.61
CA PRO A 217 21.43 9.71 -11.85
C PRO A 217 21.75 11.17 -12.17
N VAL A 218 22.93 11.40 -12.76
CA VAL A 218 23.39 12.76 -13.08
C VAL A 218 22.45 13.45 -14.07
N GLU A 219 21.85 12.67 -14.97
CA GLU A 219 20.91 13.11 -15.99
C GLU A 219 19.57 13.52 -15.38
N ALA A 220 19.07 12.79 -14.38
CA ALA A 220 17.85 13.15 -13.65
C ALA A 220 17.97 14.52 -12.97
N LYS A 221 19.15 14.85 -12.43
CA LYS A 221 19.41 16.14 -11.77
C LYS A 221 19.40 17.36 -12.71
N LYS A 222 19.31 17.15 -14.03
CA LYS A 222 19.35 18.20 -15.06
C LYS A 222 17.96 18.54 -15.60
N ILE A 223 16.92 17.82 -15.21
CA ILE A 223 15.55 18.02 -15.70
C ILE A 223 14.61 18.32 -14.54
N ASP A 224 13.48 18.95 -14.84
CA ASP A 224 12.38 19.09 -13.89
C ASP A 224 11.61 17.77 -13.86
N MET A 225 11.59 17.09 -12.71
CA MET A 225 10.97 15.77 -12.59
C MET A 225 9.46 15.85 -12.36
N ALA A 226 8.72 15.00 -13.07
CA ALA A 226 7.30 14.80 -12.88
C ALA A 226 7.01 13.31 -13.08
N ILE A 227 7.28 12.54 -12.04
CA ILE A 227 7.21 11.07 -12.07
C ILE A 227 5.87 10.57 -11.55
N ASP A 228 5.54 9.33 -11.88
CA ASP A 228 4.43 8.63 -11.23
C ASP A 228 4.68 8.44 -9.72
N PRO A 229 3.61 8.37 -8.89
CA PRO A 229 3.70 8.05 -7.48
C PRO A 229 4.51 6.79 -7.17
N ASP A 230 5.43 6.87 -6.20
CA ASP A 230 6.12 5.70 -5.65
C ASP A 230 5.10 4.71 -5.07
N ILE A 231 5.39 3.42 -5.22
CA ILE A 231 4.47 2.35 -4.83
C ILE A 231 4.82 1.88 -3.43
N SER A 232 3.88 2.06 -2.50
CA SER A 232 4.03 1.61 -1.12
C SER A 232 2.93 0.67 -0.67
N TRP A 233 3.27 -0.38 0.09
CA TRP A 233 2.31 -1.31 0.69
C TRP A 233 2.80 -1.81 2.05
N ASN A 234 1.88 -2.29 2.89
CA ASN A 234 2.23 -2.92 4.16
C ASN A 234 2.16 -4.44 4.01
N TYR A 235 3.07 -5.14 4.68
CA TYR A 235 3.03 -6.59 4.75
C TYR A 235 3.71 -7.07 6.03
N GLN A 236 3.02 -7.88 6.84
CA GLN A 236 3.54 -8.46 8.09
C GLN A 236 4.28 -7.46 8.99
N GLY A 237 3.62 -6.35 9.34
CA GLY A 237 4.19 -5.34 10.23
C GLY A 237 5.38 -4.57 9.63
N LYS A 238 5.62 -4.69 8.32
CA LYS A 238 6.64 -3.92 7.59
C LYS A 238 5.96 -3.01 6.59
N SER A 239 6.59 -1.88 6.36
CA SER A 239 6.29 -1.00 5.24
C SER A 239 7.24 -1.32 4.09
N ASN A 240 6.76 -1.20 2.86
CA ASN A 240 7.56 -1.45 1.66
C ASN A 240 7.41 -0.30 0.68
N ILE A 241 8.48 0.01 -0.03
CA ILE A 241 8.52 1.06 -1.04
C ILE A 241 9.29 0.59 -2.28
N TYR A 242 8.73 0.90 -3.45
CA TYR A 242 9.40 0.83 -4.73
C TYR A 242 9.30 2.19 -5.41
N SER A 243 10.44 2.74 -5.84
CA SER A 243 10.49 3.97 -6.63
C SER A 243 11.03 3.67 -8.02
N LEU A 244 10.54 4.33 -9.06
CA LEU A 244 11.12 4.16 -10.40
C LEU A 244 12.55 4.72 -10.53
N ILE A 245 12.99 5.51 -9.56
CA ILE A 245 14.35 6.04 -9.47
C ILE A 245 15.32 4.96 -8.99
N ASN A 246 14.87 4.08 -8.09
CA ASN A 246 15.65 2.95 -7.60
C ASN A 246 14.96 1.63 -7.96
N ASP A 247 15.60 0.79 -8.75
CA ASP A 247 15.10 -0.56 -9.07
C ASP A 247 15.15 -1.52 -7.87
N THR A 248 15.12 -1.02 -6.65
CA THR A 248 15.19 -1.79 -5.41
C THR A 248 13.94 -1.55 -4.58
N ILE A 249 13.29 -2.64 -4.19
CA ILE A 249 12.23 -2.65 -3.19
C ILE A 249 12.88 -2.64 -1.81
N TYR A 250 12.59 -1.61 -1.02
CA TYR A 250 13.05 -1.51 0.37
C TYR A 250 11.95 -1.94 1.33
N GLY A 251 12.34 -2.71 2.33
CA GLY A 251 11.58 -2.95 3.55
C GLY A 251 11.93 -1.91 4.60
N ILE A 252 10.93 -1.44 5.33
CA ILE A 252 11.05 -0.39 6.33
C ILE A 252 10.37 -0.83 7.62
N THR A 253 11.10 -0.65 8.70
CA THR A 253 10.66 -0.79 10.09
C THR A 253 11.09 0.46 10.87
N CYS A 254 10.65 0.61 12.12
CA CYS A 254 11.13 1.71 12.96
C CYS A 254 12.65 1.72 13.13
N ASP A 255 13.27 0.54 13.17
CA ASP A 255 14.69 0.39 13.46
C ASP A 255 15.58 0.34 12.23
N SER A 256 15.04 0.04 11.05
CA SER A 256 15.85 -0.23 9.86
C SER A 256 15.12 0.04 8.54
N ILE A 257 15.88 0.49 7.55
CA ILE A 257 15.52 0.50 6.13
C ILE A 257 16.52 -0.44 5.44
N PHE A 258 16.02 -1.47 4.77
CA PHE A 258 16.86 -2.52 4.19
C PHE A 258 16.34 -2.97 2.82
N PRO A 259 17.23 -3.30 1.86
CA PRO A 259 16.80 -3.78 0.56
C PRO A 259 16.23 -5.21 0.68
N ARG A 260 15.05 -5.44 0.10
CA ARG A 260 14.39 -6.78 0.08
C ARG A 260 14.55 -7.44 -1.28
N TYR A 261 14.30 -6.69 -2.35
CA TYR A 261 14.36 -7.20 -3.72
C TYR A 261 14.99 -6.17 -4.64
N HIS A 262 15.78 -6.61 -5.62
CA HIS A 262 16.08 -5.82 -6.79
C HIS A 262 15.20 -6.28 -7.94
N LEU A 263 14.53 -5.35 -8.60
CA LEU A 263 13.65 -5.59 -9.73
C LEU A 263 14.40 -5.28 -11.03
N SER A 264 15.03 -6.31 -11.61
CA SER A 264 15.80 -6.13 -12.83
C SER A 264 14.88 -5.89 -14.03
N LEU A 265 14.87 -4.63 -14.50
CA LEU A 265 14.10 -4.17 -15.66
C LEU A 265 14.90 -4.19 -16.97
N GLY A 266 16.20 -4.51 -16.91
CA GLY A 266 17.07 -4.64 -18.07
C GLY A 266 17.01 -3.43 -19.02
N LYS A 267 16.96 -3.70 -20.33
CA LYS A 267 16.84 -2.65 -21.37
C LYS A 267 15.51 -1.89 -21.38
N TYR A 268 14.53 -2.35 -20.61
CA TYR A 268 13.20 -1.73 -20.51
C TYR A 268 13.07 -0.81 -19.29
N LYS A 269 14.16 -0.61 -18.54
CA LYS A 269 14.24 0.41 -17.48
C LYS A 269 14.06 1.79 -18.09
N LEU A 270 13.24 2.62 -17.45
CA LEU A 270 13.02 4.00 -17.88
C LEU A 270 14.32 4.81 -17.75
N PRO A 271 14.85 5.41 -18.83
CA PRO A 271 16.04 6.24 -18.75
C PRO A 271 15.75 7.55 -17.99
N PRO A 272 16.72 8.09 -17.23
CA PRO A 272 16.52 9.27 -16.39
C PRO A 272 16.02 10.52 -17.12
N GLU A 273 16.38 10.69 -18.39
CA GLU A 273 15.95 11.80 -19.26
C GLU A 273 14.43 11.81 -19.49
N LYS A 274 13.75 10.69 -19.22
CA LYS A 274 12.31 10.51 -19.38
C LYS A 274 11.52 10.62 -18.07
N TYR A 275 12.15 11.01 -16.96
CA TYR A 275 11.47 11.16 -15.66
C TYR A 275 10.47 12.34 -15.58
N ASN A 276 10.32 13.14 -16.64
CA ASN A 276 9.21 14.07 -16.76
C ASN A 276 8.08 13.46 -17.61
N PHE A 277 7.09 12.85 -16.96
CA PHE A 277 6.01 12.15 -17.65
C PHE A 277 5.08 13.10 -18.40
N CYS A 278 4.99 14.38 -17.98
CA CYS A 278 4.21 15.40 -18.66
C CYS A 278 4.80 15.77 -20.03
N ASN A 279 6.12 15.74 -20.16
CA ASN A 279 6.83 16.09 -21.38
C ASN A 279 7.11 14.89 -22.30
N ASN A 280 6.90 13.67 -21.83
CA ASN A 280 7.22 12.45 -22.58
C ASN A 280 5.95 11.67 -22.95
N LEU A 281 5.68 11.56 -24.26
CA LEU A 281 4.51 10.86 -24.81
C LEU A 281 4.83 9.43 -25.31
N ASP A 282 6.08 9.01 -25.21
CA ASP A 282 6.61 7.75 -25.73
C ASP A 282 7.21 6.89 -24.60
N LEU A 283 6.47 6.77 -23.50
CA LEU A 283 6.86 5.93 -22.35
C LEU A 283 6.43 4.47 -22.50
N GLY A 284 5.70 4.14 -23.58
CA GLY A 284 5.12 2.83 -23.80
C GLY A 284 6.15 1.70 -23.93
N ASP A 285 7.38 2.01 -24.36
CA ASP A 285 8.45 1.02 -24.57
C ASP A 285 9.18 0.61 -23.27
N PHE A 286 8.80 1.18 -22.12
CA PHE A 286 9.42 0.92 -20.83
C PHE A 286 8.46 0.19 -19.89
N ILE A 287 9.02 -0.57 -18.95
CA ILE A 287 8.25 -1.18 -17.87
C ILE A 287 7.94 -0.09 -16.83
N LEU A 288 6.66 0.20 -16.66
CA LEU A 288 6.18 1.13 -15.64
C LEU A 288 5.36 0.36 -14.60
N ILE A 289 5.99 0.04 -13.46
CA ILE A 289 5.29 -0.62 -12.34
C ILE A 289 4.21 0.32 -11.81
N LYS A 290 3.04 -0.24 -11.51
CA LYS A 290 1.86 0.53 -11.08
C LYS A 290 1.26 0.05 -9.76
N SER A 291 1.38 -1.23 -9.44
CA SER A 291 1.04 -1.73 -8.11
C SER A 291 1.82 -3.00 -7.78
N VAL A 292 1.98 -3.25 -6.49
CA VAL A 292 2.50 -4.50 -5.94
C VAL A 292 1.53 -4.98 -4.88
N CYS A 293 1.16 -6.26 -4.96
CA CYS A 293 0.40 -6.96 -3.94
C CYS A 293 1.27 -8.09 -3.40
N GLU A 294 1.41 -8.18 -2.08
CA GLU A 294 2.28 -9.15 -1.42
C GLU A 294 1.45 -10.13 -0.58
N THR A 295 1.74 -11.41 -0.72
CA THR A 295 1.24 -12.51 0.13
C THR A 295 2.43 -13.26 0.73
N LYS A 296 2.20 -14.26 1.58
CA LYS A 296 3.30 -15.09 2.11
C LYS A 296 4.14 -15.74 1.03
N ASP A 297 3.51 -16.24 -0.03
CA ASP A 297 4.19 -17.00 -1.06
C ASP A 297 4.53 -16.16 -2.31
N TYR A 298 3.85 -15.03 -2.53
CA TYR A 298 3.91 -14.33 -3.81
C TYR A 298 4.10 -12.82 -3.70
N LEU A 299 4.77 -12.24 -4.70
CA LEU A 299 4.62 -10.83 -5.08
C LEU A 299 3.90 -10.79 -6.43
N LEU A 300 2.78 -10.06 -6.52
CA LEU A 300 2.06 -9.80 -7.75
C LEU A 300 2.28 -8.34 -8.18
N PHE A 301 2.99 -8.16 -9.28
CA PHE A 301 3.22 -6.87 -9.91
C PHE A 301 2.12 -6.61 -10.96
N SER A 302 1.56 -5.41 -10.99
CA SER A 302 0.86 -4.87 -12.17
C SER A 302 1.67 -3.75 -12.79
N TYR A 303 1.82 -3.77 -14.11
CA TYR A 303 2.64 -2.79 -14.81
C TYR A 303 2.19 -2.58 -16.25
N TRP A 304 2.64 -1.48 -16.84
CA TRP A 304 2.42 -1.19 -18.26
C TRP A 304 3.72 -1.42 -19.02
N PHE A 305 3.61 -2.05 -20.20
CA PHE A 305 4.72 -2.28 -21.11
C PHE A 305 4.20 -2.56 -22.52
N ASN A 306 4.82 -1.93 -23.52
CA ASN A 306 4.42 -1.94 -24.93
C ASN A 306 2.94 -1.60 -25.15
N CYS A 307 2.44 -0.59 -24.42
CA CYS A 307 1.02 -0.19 -24.43
C CYS A 307 0.06 -1.34 -24.07
N LYS A 308 0.53 -2.35 -23.34
CA LYS A 308 -0.27 -3.47 -22.82
C LYS A 308 -0.20 -3.50 -21.31
N MET A 309 -1.24 -4.08 -20.70
CA MET A 309 -1.27 -4.32 -19.26
C MET A 309 -0.60 -5.66 -19.01
N TRP A 310 0.28 -5.69 -18.02
CA TRP A 310 0.96 -6.90 -17.61
C TRP A 310 0.74 -7.17 -16.14
N PHE A 311 0.65 -8.45 -15.82
CA PHE A 311 0.80 -8.95 -14.46
C PHE A 311 1.97 -9.92 -14.42
N SER A 312 2.76 -9.87 -13.36
CA SER A 312 3.78 -10.89 -13.09
C SER A 312 3.69 -11.32 -11.64
N ARG A 313 3.64 -12.63 -11.41
CA ARG A 313 3.63 -13.23 -10.09
C ARG A 313 4.97 -13.90 -9.84
N TYR A 314 5.72 -13.36 -8.90
CA TYR A 314 6.96 -13.95 -8.41
C TYR A 314 6.65 -14.88 -7.22
N ASP A 315 7.06 -16.16 -7.34
CA ASP A 315 7.00 -17.16 -6.27
C ASP A 315 8.25 -17.06 -5.38
N LYS A 316 8.07 -16.57 -4.15
CA LYS A 316 9.15 -16.32 -3.19
C LYS A 316 9.90 -17.58 -2.80
N ASN A 317 9.26 -18.74 -2.88
CA ASN A 317 9.82 -20.03 -2.48
C ASN A 317 10.53 -20.72 -3.64
N LYS A 318 9.99 -20.62 -4.85
CA LYS A 318 10.51 -21.32 -6.05
C LYS A 318 11.42 -20.48 -6.93
N ASP A 319 11.50 -19.17 -6.68
CA ASP A 319 12.25 -18.21 -7.49
C ASP A 319 11.82 -18.27 -8.97
N LYS A 320 10.51 -18.23 -9.21
CA LYS A 320 9.90 -18.33 -10.54
C LYS A 320 8.90 -17.21 -10.78
N ILE A 321 8.81 -16.77 -12.04
CA ILE A 321 7.87 -15.75 -12.48
C ILE A 321 6.90 -16.38 -13.49
N ASP A 322 5.61 -16.28 -13.21
CA ASP A 322 4.55 -16.42 -14.22
C ASP A 322 4.11 -15.01 -14.63
N SER A 323 3.99 -14.73 -15.93
CA SER A 323 3.56 -13.43 -16.45
C SER A 323 2.32 -13.58 -17.33
N TRP A 324 1.48 -12.55 -17.35
CA TRP A 324 0.26 -12.45 -18.15
C TRP A 324 0.26 -11.16 -18.93
N GLU A 325 0.15 -11.27 -20.25
CA GLU A 325 -0.02 -10.14 -21.15
C GLU A 325 -1.52 -9.91 -21.38
N GLN A 326 -1.97 -8.66 -21.24
CA GLN A 326 -3.36 -8.30 -21.48
C GLN A 326 -3.46 -7.16 -22.49
N VAL A 327 -4.24 -7.40 -23.55
CA VAL A 327 -4.61 -6.36 -24.51
C VAL A 327 -5.62 -5.43 -23.84
N PRO A 328 -5.32 -4.14 -23.70
CA PRO A 328 -6.26 -3.19 -23.13
C PRO A 328 -7.49 -2.97 -24.01
N PHE A 329 -8.62 -2.63 -23.39
CA PHE A 329 -9.81 -2.16 -24.10
C PHE A 329 -9.65 -0.69 -24.55
N GLU A 330 -8.95 0.13 -23.76
CA GLU A 330 -8.70 1.53 -24.06
C GLU A 330 -7.28 1.96 -23.67
N VAL A 331 -6.57 2.57 -24.62
CA VAL A 331 -5.24 3.14 -24.45
C VAL A 331 -5.25 4.60 -24.90
N ARG A 332 -4.64 5.48 -24.12
CA ARG A 332 -4.41 6.89 -24.48
C ARG A 332 -2.92 7.21 -24.43
N TYR A 333 -2.32 7.41 -25.61
CA TYR A 333 -0.86 7.47 -25.79
C TYR A 333 -0.23 6.14 -25.35
N TRP A 334 0.44 6.14 -24.19
CA TRP A 334 1.00 4.96 -23.53
C TRP A 334 0.21 4.54 -22.29
N MET A 335 -0.76 5.37 -21.84
CA MET A 335 -1.51 5.14 -20.62
C MET A 335 -2.67 4.17 -20.85
N ILE A 336 -2.78 3.17 -20.00
CA ILE A 336 -3.87 2.20 -20.05
C ILE A 336 -5.05 2.74 -19.25
N ARG A 337 -6.19 2.95 -19.93
CA ARG A 337 -7.43 3.42 -19.31
C ARG A 337 -8.32 2.27 -18.89
N ASP A 338 -8.38 1.23 -19.73
CA ASP A 338 -9.22 0.07 -19.47
C ASP A 338 -8.57 -1.22 -19.99
N ALA A 339 -8.68 -2.30 -19.22
CA ALA A 339 -8.09 -3.61 -19.51
C ALA A 339 -8.81 -4.73 -18.73
N PRO A 340 -8.67 -6.00 -19.16
CA PRO A 340 -9.32 -7.15 -18.54
C PRO A 340 -9.06 -7.30 -17.02
N GLY A 341 -7.82 -7.13 -16.56
CA GLY A 341 -7.43 -7.32 -15.16
C GLY A 341 -7.40 -8.79 -14.70
N VAL A 342 -7.23 -8.99 -13.40
CA VAL A 342 -7.32 -10.28 -12.70
C VAL A 342 -8.79 -10.71 -12.65
N THR A 343 -9.11 -11.89 -13.18
CA THR A 343 -10.46 -12.43 -13.18
C THR A 343 -10.91 -12.73 -11.76
N ASN A 344 -12.01 -12.13 -11.33
CA ASN A 344 -12.61 -12.42 -10.03
C ASN A 344 -13.46 -13.69 -10.09
N ASP A 345 -12.82 -14.80 -9.77
CA ASP A 345 -13.45 -16.11 -9.58
C ASP A 345 -13.90 -16.34 -8.13
N ILE A 346 -13.89 -15.32 -7.26
CA ILE A 346 -14.36 -15.45 -5.87
C ILE A 346 -15.87 -15.31 -5.80
N ASP A 347 -16.38 -14.13 -6.19
CA ASP A 347 -17.81 -13.77 -6.09
C ASP A 347 -18.38 -13.21 -7.40
N GLY A 348 -17.53 -12.95 -8.40
CA GLY A 348 -17.94 -12.49 -9.72
C GLY A 348 -18.27 -11.00 -9.83
N THR A 349 -17.95 -10.15 -8.85
CA THR A 349 -18.30 -8.71 -8.89
C THR A 349 -17.73 -7.98 -10.11
N GLN A 350 -16.41 -7.89 -10.19
CA GLN A 350 -15.64 -7.31 -11.29
C GLN A 350 -14.22 -7.87 -11.31
N SER A 351 -13.53 -7.73 -12.44
CA SER A 351 -12.10 -7.99 -12.52
C SER A 351 -11.26 -6.86 -11.93
N PHE A 352 -10.06 -7.19 -11.43
CA PHE A 352 -9.19 -6.26 -10.70
C PHE A 352 -7.92 -5.89 -11.46
N ARG A 353 -7.67 -4.58 -11.66
CA ARG A 353 -6.56 -4.10 -12.51
C ARG A 353 -5.26 -3.77 -11.76
N GLY A 354 -5.17 -4.04 -10.45
CA GLY A 354 -4.01 -3.65 -9.64
C GLY A 354 -3.96 -2.15 -9.32
N ASN A 355 -3.79 -1.29 -10.33
CA ASN A 355 -3.42 0.13 -10.19
C ASN A 355 -4.33 0.96 -9.26
N ASN A 356 -5.63 0.66 -9.20
CA ASN A 356 -6.58 1.36 -8.32
C ASN A 356 -7.54 0.43 -7.57
N ASN A 357 -7.63 -0.84 -7.94
CA ASN A 357 -8.67 -1.73 -7.42
C ASN A 357 -8.13 -2.76 -6.41
N MET A 358 -6.80 -2.88 -6.26
CA MET A 358 -6.17 -3.80 -5.30
C MET A 358 -5.26 -3.05 -4.31
N LYS A 359 -5.64 -1.81 -3.98
CA LYS A 359 -4.93 -1.01 -2.99
C LYS A 359 -5.25 -1.53 -1.59
N ASP A 360 -4.20 -1.67 -0.78
CA ASP A 360 -4.32 -2.07 0.62
C ASP A 360 -5.13 -1.04 1.42
N VAL A 361 -6.23 -1.51 2.00
CA VAL A 361 -7.10 -0.72 2.87
C VAL A 361 -6.81 -0.97 4.36
N GLY A 362 -5.87 -1.83 4.71
CA GLY A 362 -5.55 -2.30 6.06
C GLY A 362 -6.05 -3.74 6.28
N GLU A 363 -5.55 -4.38 7.34
CA GLU A 363 -5.84 -5.79 7.67
C GLU A 363 -5.51 -6.77 6.53
N ASN A 364 -4.48 -6.49 5.73
CA ASN A 364 -4.07 -7.31 4.58
C ASN A 364 -5.23 -7.56 3.58
N CYS A 365 -6.04 -6.53 3.34
CA CYS A 365 -7.20 -6.56 2.48
C CYS A 365 -7.15 -5.45 1.43
N PHE A 366 -7.82 -5.67 0.31
CA PHE A 366 -8.31 -4.59 -0.55
C PHE A 366 -9.83 -4.68 -0.62
N CYS A 367 -10.50 -3.66 -1.19
CA CYS A 367 -11.95 -3.66 -1.26
C CYS A 367 -12.51 -3.30 -2.63
N PHE A 368 -13.73 -3.73 -2.87
CA PHE A 368 -14.61 -3.20 -3.91
C PHE A 368 -15.85 -2.57 -3.27
N VAL A 369 -16.24 -1.40 -3.77
CA VAL A 369 -17.40 -0.64 -3.27
C VAL A 369 -18.54 -0.81 -4.25
N ILE A 370 -19.65 -1.33 -3.75
CA ILE A 370 -20.90 -1.53 -4.49
C ILE A 370 -21.84 -0.40 -4.09
N THR A 371 -22.19 0.43 -5.04
CA THR A 371 -23.05 1.61 -4.87
C THR A 371 -24.33 1.43 -5.68
N PRO A 372 -25.39 2.20 -5.42
CA PRO A 372 -26.58 2.19 -6.28
C PRO A 372 -26.23 2.40 -7.76
N ASP A 373 -25.25 3.28 -8.04
CA ASP A 373 -24.80 3.61 -9.40
C ASP A 373 -24.22 2.42 -10.20
N ASN A 374 -23.61 1.44 -9.53
CA ASN A 374 -22.99 0.28 -10.18
C ASN A 374 -23.76 -1.03 -9.95
N LEU A 375 -24.86 -0.99 -9.19
CA LEU A 375 -25.61 -2.15 -8.73
C LEU A 375 -26.05 -3.08 -9.87
N ASP A 376 -26.63 -2.52 -10.94
CA ASP A 376 -27.10 -3.30 -12.09
C ASP A 376 -25.96 -4.03 -12.80
N GLN A 377 -24.81 -3.36 -12.95
CA GLN A 377 -23.64 -3.96 -13.58
C GLN A 377 -23.07 -5.09 -12.71
N VAL A 378 -22.96 -4.87 -11.41
CA VAL A 378 -22.49 -5.88 -10.45
C VAL A 378 -23.45 -7.08 -10.45
N ARG A 379 -24.76 -6.85 -10.42
CA ARG A 379 -25.76 -7.92 -10.42
C ARG A 379 -25.66 -8.80 -11.66
N ARG A 380 -25.49 -8.20 -12.85
CA ARG A 380 -25.25 -8.95 -14.09
C ARG A 380 -23.98 -9.79 -14.02
N ASN A 381 -22.87 -9.18 -13.62
CA ASN A 381 -21.58 -9.86 -13.53
C ASN A 381 -21.65 -11.06 -12.57
N VAL A 382 -22.18 -10.85 -11.36
CA VAL A 382 -22.31 -11.88 -10.32
C VAL A 382 -23.22 -13.02 -10.80
N THR A 383 -24.29 -12.74 -11.55
CA THR A 383 -25.22 -13.77 -12.06
C THR A 383 -24.59 -14.64 -13.16
N GLU A 384 -23.76 -14.05 -14.02
CA GLU A 384 -23.15 -14.75 -15.18
C GLU A 384 -21.81 -15.41 -14.84
N ALA A 385 -21.15 -14.97 -13.75
CA ALA A 385 -19.83 -15.43 -13.38
C ALA A 385 -19.81 -16.90 -12.95
N LYS A 386 -18.79 -17.62 -13.43
CA LYS A 386 -18.39 -18.91 -12.89
C LYS A 386 -17.44 -18.68 -11.72
N VAL A 387 -17.94 -18.88 -10.51
CA VAL A 387 -17.17 -18.64 -9.28
C VAL A 387 -16.71 -19.95 -8.64
N LYS A 388 -15.64 -19.85 -7.87
CA LYS A 388 -15.07 -20.91 -7.04
C LYS A 388 -15.82 -21.09 -5.72
N PHE A 389 -16.48 -20.04 -5.23
CA PHE A 389 -17.20 -20.00 -3.95
C PHE A 389 -18.68 -19.61 -4.17
N PRO A 390 -19.54 -20.53 -4.63
CA PRO A 390 -20.96 -20.24 -4.90
C PRO A 390 -21.72 -19.70 -3.69
N GLU A 391 -21.32 -20.06 -2.48
CA GLU A 391 -21.89 -19.54 -1.23
C GLU A 391 -21.66 -18.03 -1.06
N LYS A 392 -20.48 -17.52 -1.44
CA LYS A 392 -20.15 -16.09 -1.39
C LYS A 392 -20.90 -15.30 -2.46
N GLN A 393 -21.10 -15.91 -3.63
CA GLN A 393 -21.93 -15.36 -4.70
C GLN A 393 -23.41 -15.27 -4.27
N ALA A 394 -23.94 -16.32 -3.64
CA ALA A 394 -25.33 -16.32 -3.13
C ALA A 394 -25.55 -15.33 -1.98
N GLU A 395 -24.60 -15.25 -1.05
CA GLU A 395 -24.60 -14.23 0.02
C GLU A 395 -24.64 -12.82 -0.56
N LEU A 396 -23.79 -12.54 -1.55
CA LEU A 396 -23.76 -11.24 -2.20
C LEU A 396 -25.07 -10.92 -2.92
N LEU A 397 -25.61 -11.82 -3.75
CA LEU A 397 -26.87 -11.62 -4.47
C LEU A 397 -28.01 -11.22 -3.52
N LYS A 398 -28.10 -11.87 -2.35
CA LYS A 398 -29.07 -11.51 -1.32
C LYS A 398 -28.89 -10.06 -0.85
N LEU A 399 -27.67 -9.64 -0.58
CA LEU A 399 -27.38 -8.25 -0.16
C LEU A 399 -27.72 -7.25 -1.27
N LEU A 400 -27.46 -7.59 -2.55
CA LEU A 400 -27.82 -6.75 -3.69
C LEU A 400 -29.34 -6.61 -3.84
N ASP A 401 -30.11 -7.66 -3.55
CA ASP A 401 -31.58 -7.63 -3.60
C ASP A 401 -32.20 -6.77 -2.48
N GLU A 402 -31.51 -6.66 -1.35
CA GLU A 402 -31.92 -5.87 -0.18
C GLU A 402 -31.43 -4.40 -0.23
N MET A 403 -30.73 -4.00 -1.30
CA MET A 403 -30.15 -2.67 -1.45
C MET A 403 -31.17 -1.70 -2.07
N GLY A 404 -31.51 -0.63 -1.35
CA GLY A 404 -32.35 0.47 -1.83
C GLY A 404 -31.59 1.50 -2.69
N GLU A 405 -32.32 2.38 -3.38
CA GLU A 405 -31.74 3.44 -4.23
C GLU A 405 -30.93 4.48 -3.42
N ASP A 406 -31.36 4.76 -2.20
CA ASP A 406 -30.72 5.73 -1.29
C ASP A 406 -29.82 5.05 -0.25
N ASP A 407 -29.59 3.74 -0.36
CA ASP A 407 -28.77 3.00 0.60
C ASP A 407 -27.30 3.37 0.49
N ASN A 408 -26.64 3.42 1.64
CA ASN A 408 -25.19 3.50 1.68
C ASN A 408 -24.54 2.27 1.03
N PRO A 409 -23.30 2.39 0.55
CA PRO A 409 -22.63 1.32 -0.18
C PRO A 409 -22.47 0.03 0.62
N ILE A 410 -22.47 -1.09 -0.10
CA ILE A 410 -21.96 -2.37 0.40
C ILE A 410 -20.48 -2.45 0.05
N ILE A 411 -19.63 -2.80 1.01
CA ILE A 411 -18.19 -2.96 0.80
C ILE A 411 -17.84 -4.44 0.82
N ALA A 412 -17.25 -4.93 -0.27
CA ALA A 412 -16.65 -6.26 -0.34
C ALA A 412 -15.15 -6.16 -0.01
N PHE A 413 -14.73 -6.73 1.12
CA PHE A 413 -13.34 -6.80 1.56
C PHE A 413 -12.73 -8.14 1.17
N TYR A 414 -11.77 -8.11 0.25
CA TYR A 414 -11.03 -9.29 -0.21
C TYR A 414 -9.77 -9.48 0.63
N LYS A 415 -9.71 -10.58 1.38
CA LYS A 415 -8.61 -10.92 2.27
C LYS A 415 -7.52 -11.63 1.50
N LEU A 416 -6.29 -11.12 1.56
CA LEU A 416 -5.14 -11.75 0.92
C LEU A 416 -4.74 -13.04 1.65
N LYS A 417 -4.06 -13.93 0.92
CA LYS A 417 -3.45 -15.15 1.49
C LYS A 417 -2.25 -14.79 2.36
N ASP A 418 -2.18 -15.43 3.51
CA ASP A 418 -1.10 -15.33 4.50
C ASP A 418 -0.49 -16.70 4.79
#